data_AF-A0A076H0N9-F1
#
_entry.id   AF-A0A076H0N9-F1
#
_cell.length_a   1.000
_cell.length_b   1.000
_cell.length_c   1.000
_cell.angle_alpha   90.00
_cell.angle_beta   90.00
_cell.angle_gamma   90.00
#
_symmetry.space_group_name_H-M   'P 1'
#
loop_
_entity.id
_entity.type
_entity.pdbx_description
1 polymer ?
#
loop_
_entity_poly.entity_id
_entity_poly.type
_entity_poly.pdbx_seq_one_letter_code
_entity_poly.pdbx_strand_id
1 'polypeptide(L)'
;MNWRLLPWIIVLIASPGLAQTDAADPCLQAADYKGCREYHSGGPVQGKVEVAAPSDHNYNPRSVRQLKIRGSYGRYLTFTGTTLNAYSGTPASYNPGSPGRRVCTTTTTPNGLYKTTSCQQVGYVAPSYRAGTPGGVERRSFRYQLDCKDLTFDRKGDFSGFGNKGWMAVGEDPTAQAVADRYCPIIDSVAKPFDMDEDT
;
A
#
# COMPACT_ATOMS: atom_id res chain seq x y z
N MET A 1 -0.32 47.80 75.76
CA MET A 1 -1.49 48.44 75.10
C MET A 1 -1.40 48.15 73.61
N ASN A 2 -2.45 47.52 73.05
CA ASN A 2 -2.86 47.53 71.62
C ASN A 2 -1.90 46.88 70.59
N TRP A 3 -2.29 46.12 69.56
CA TRP A 3 -3.56 45.59 69.04
C TRP A 3 -3.21 44.57 67.91
N ARG A 4 -3.89 43.41 67.94
CA ARG A 4 -4.24 42.34 66.95
C ARG A 4 -3.67 42.23 65.50
N LEU A 5 -3.46 40.95 65.10
CA LEU A 5 -3.86 40.18 63.85
C LEU A 5 -3.37 40.72 62.47
N LEU A 6 -3.02 39.99 61.40
CA LEU A 6 -3.03 38.59 60.89
C LEU A 6 -2.10 38.56 59.61
N PRO A 7 -1.84 37.40 58.95
CA PRO A 7 -0.68 37.13 58.10
C PRO A 7 -0.91 37.43 56.61
N TRP A 8 0.17 37.72 55.87
CA TRP A 8 0.17 37.68 54.40
C TRP A 8 1.38 36.89 53.89
N ILE A 9 1.06 35.72 53.34
CA ILE A 9 1.92 34.86 52.55
C ILE A 9 2.08 35.53 51.17
N ILE A 10 3.32 35.75 50.72
CA ILE A 10 3.59 36.06 49.31
C ILE A 10 4.17 34.81 48.66
N VAL A 11 3.45 34.36 47.64
CA VAL A 11 3.71 33.20 46.78
C VAL A 11 4.66 33.57 45.64
N LEU A 12 5.59 32.63 45.37
CA LEU A 12 6.35 32.32 44.15
C LEU A 12 6.16 33.20 42.90
N ILE A 13 7.25 33.50 42.18
CA ILE A 13 7.45 33.00 40.80
C ILE A 13 8.96 32.79 40.54
N ALA A 14 9.48 31.59 40.80
CA ALA A 14 10.64 31.09 40.08
C ALA A 14 10.12 30.63 38.71
N SER A 15 10.53 31.30 37.63
CA SER A 15 10.25 30.87 36.27
C SER A 15 10.80 29.45 36.09
N PRO A 16 9.95 28.41 35.89
CA PRO A 16 10.45 27.19 35.31
C PRO A 16 10.77 27.53 33.85
N GLY A 17 12.04 27.39 33.48
CA GLY A 17 12.39 27.28 32.07
C GLY A 17 11.48 26.23 31.47
N LEU A 18 10.68 26.64 30.49
CA LEU A 18 9.93 25.76 29.62
C LEU A 18 10.95 24.80 29.00
N ALA A 19 11.05 23.60 29.56
CA ALA A 19 11.51 22.45 28.81
C ALA A 19 10.55 22.34 27.63
N GLN A 20 11.01 22.79 26.46
CA GLN A 20 10.44 22.36 25.20
C GLN A 20 10.61 20.85 25.18
N THR A 21 9.56 20.13 25.56
CA THR A 21 9.40 18.76 25.16
C THR A 21 9.27 18.80 23.66
N ASP A 22 10.38 18.55 22.96
CA ASP A 22 10.33 18.00 21.61
C ASP A 22 9.27 16.90 21.64
N ALA A 23 8.19 17.11 20.90
CA ALA A 23 7.15 16.12 20.75
C ALA A 23 7.81 14.84 20.24
N ALA A 24 7.94 13.84 21.12
CA ALA A 24 8.51 12.55 20.76
C ALA A 24 7.76 12.04 19.53
N ASP A 25 8.50 11.78 18.44
CA ASP A 25 7.92 11.36 17.17
C ASP A 25 7.01 10.13 17.43
N PRO A 26 5.69 10.24 17.22
CA PRO A 26 4.72 9.20 17.58
C PRO A 26 4.97 7.89 16.82
N CYS A 27 5.71 7.97 15.70
CA CYS A 27 6.04 6.83 14.86
C CYS A 27 7.24 6.02 15.37
N LEU A 28 8.01 6.49 16.37
CA LEU A 28 9.19 5.77 16.86
C LEU A 28 8.87 4.40 17.49
N GLN A 29 7.64 4.22 17.97
CA GLN A 29 7.15 2.94 18.49
C GLN A 29 6.28 2.18 17.48
N ALA A 30 6.15 2.71 16.26
CA ALA A 30 5.38 2.06 15.23
C ALA A 30 6.09 0.80 14.74
N ALA A 31 5.32 -0.24 14.44
CA ALA A 31 5.90 -1.44 13.81
C ALA A 31 6.43 -1.13 12.40
N ASP A 32 5.82 -0.14 11.74
CA ASP A 32 6.29 0.46 10.51
C ASP A 32 6.44 1.98 10.66
N TYR A 33 7.67 2.39 11.00
CA TYR A 33 8.05 3.79 11.11
C TYR A 33 7.76 4.58 9.81
N LYS A 34 8.00 3.97 8.65
CA LYS A 34 7.87 4.64 7.36
C LYS A 34 6.40 4.92 7.04
N GLY A 35 5.53 3.92 7.17
CA GLY A 35 4.09 4.08 6.92
C GLY A 35 3.43 5.07 7.90
N CYS A 36 3.82 5.04 9.17
CA CYS A 36 3.33 6.02 10.15
C CYS A 36 3.77 7.46 9.78
N ARG A 37 5.02 7.64 9.35
CA ARG A 37 5.52 8.95 8.90
C ARG A 37 4.80 9.45 7.65
N GLU A 38 4.52 8.56 6.70
CA GLU A 38 3.78 8.89 5.46
C GLU A 38 2.34 9.30 5.78
N TYR A 39 1.68 8.63 6.72
CA TYR A 39 0.34 9.01 7.21
C TYR A 39 0.32 10.39 7.88
N HIS A 40 1.27 10.68 8.76
CA HIS A 40 1.33 11.96 9.46
C HIS A 40 1.88 13.12 8.60
N SER A 41 2.57 12.82 7.50
CA SER A 41 3.07 13.82 6.54
C SER A 41 2.11 14.11 5.39
N GLY A 42 1.17 13.20 5.11
CA GLY A 42 0.00 13.49 4.30
C GLY A 42 -0.95 14.39 5.08
N GLY A 43 -1.22 15.60 4.57
CA GLY A 43 -2.17 16.54 5.18
C GLY A 43 -3.57 15.93 5.42
N PRO A 44 -4.50 16.67 6.06
CA PRO A 44 -5.76 16.13 6.53
C PRO A 44 -6.51 15.42 5.39
N VAL A 45 -6.62 14.10 5.49
CA VAL A 45 -7.47 13.28 4.62
C VAL A 45 -8.91 13.72 4.91
N GLN A 46 -9.41 14.64 4.08
CA GLN A 46 -10.77 15.14 4.20
C GLN A 46 -11.73 14.02 3.82
N GLY A 47 -12.56 13.64 4.80
CA GLY A 47 -13.77 12.87 4.58
C GLY A 47 -13.75 11.53 5.31
N LYS A 48 -14.60 11.40 6.32
CA LYS A 48 -15.13 10.10 6.75
C LYS A 48 -15.55 9.34 5.49
N VAL A 49 -14.80 8.31 5.10
CA VAL A 49 -15.19 7.48 3.96
C VAL A 49 -16.25 6.51 4.46
N GLU A 50 -17.51 6.93 4.34
CA GLU A 50 -18.63 6.04 4.60
C GLU A 50 -18.78 5.10 3.40
N VAL A 51 -18.29 3.87 3.55
CA VAL A 51 -18.41 2.81 2.54
C VAL A 51 -19.86 2.31 2.56
N ALA A 52 -20.75 3.05 1.90
CA ALA A 52 -22.14 2.69 1.72
C ALA A 52 -22.26 1.66 0.59
N ALA A 53 -22.93 0.52 0.86
CA ALA A 53 -23.15 -0.50 -0.16
C ALA A 53 -24.13 -0.01 -1.25
N PRO A 54 -23.92 -0.37 -2.54
CA PRO A 54 -22.85 -1.21 -3.06
C PRO A 54 -21.71 -0.38 -3.67
N SER A 55 -20.72 0.00 -2.86
CA SER A 55 -19.43 0.52 -3.34
C SER A 55 -18.49 -0.62 -3.75
N ASP A 56 -17.56 -0.31 -4.65
CA ASP A 56 -16.56 -1.26 -5.14
C ASP A 56 -15.50 -1.66 -4.09
N HIS A 57 -15.35 -0.81 -3.07
CA HIS A 57 -14.67 -1.11 -1.81
C HIS A 57 -15.73 -1.51 -0.79
N ASN A 58 -15.56 -2.63 -0.09
CA ASN A 58 -16.54 -3.08 0.92
C ASN A 58 -15.86 -3.94 1.98
N TYR A 59 -16.46 -4.10 3.15
CA TYR A 59 -16.02 -5.06 4.16
C TYR A 59 -17.21 -5.76 4.79
N ASN A 60 -17.00 -6.96 5.33
CA ASN A 60 -18.02 -7.66 6.09
C ASN A 60 -17.99 -7.17 7.56
N PRO A 61 -18.97 -6.39 8.05
CA PRO A 61 -18.93 -5.85 9.41
C PRO A 61 -18.95 -6.95 10.49
N ARG A 62 -19.56 -8.10 10.18
CA ARG A 62 -19.60 -9.26 11.10
C ARG A 62 -18.25 -9.94 11.23
N SER A 63 -17.34 -9.73 10.28
CA SER A 63 -15.99 -10.30 10.29
C SER A 63 -14.99 -9.48 11.12
N VAL A 64 -15.34 -8.25 11.51
CA VAL A 64 -14.45 -7.38 12.28
C VAL A 64 -14.28 -7.94 13.69
N ARG A 65 -13.03 -8.26 14.04
CA ARG A 65 -12.63 -8.80 15.34
C ARG A 65 -11.34 -8.16 15.80
N GLN A 66 -11.10 -8.15 17.10
CA GLN A 66 -9.76 -7.85 17.61
C GLN A 66 -8.78 -8.94 17.17
N LEU A 67 -7.52 -8.58 16.98
CA LEU A 67 -6.45 -9.50 16.64
C LEU A 67 -5.42 -9.53 17.77
N LYS A 68 -5.18 -10.72 18.33
CA LYS A 68 -4.16 -10.93 19.36
C LYS A 68 -2.78 -10.94 18.70
N ILE A 69 -1.93 -9.97 19.05
CA ILE A 69 -0.52 -9.96 18.62
C ILE A 69 0.36 -9.88 19.88
N ARG A 70 1.33 -10.79 19.98
CA ARG A 70 2.25 -10.92 21.13
C ARG A 70 1.51 -10.99 22.48
N GLY A 71 0.38 -11.70 22.51
CA GLY A 71 -0.42 -11.90 23.72
C GLY A 71 -1.35 -10.73 24.09
N SER A 72 -1.35 -9.63 23.34
CA SER A 72 -2.16 -8.45 23.64
C SER A 72 -3.30 -8.24 22.64
N TYR A 73 -4.46 -7.86 23.17
CA TYR A 73 -5.64 -7.36 22.45
C TYR A 73 -5.70 -5.81 22.58
N GLY A 74 -6.59 -5.14 21.85
CA GLY A 74 -6.81 -3.69 21.99
C GLY A 74 -6.00 -2.78 21.06
N ARG A 75 -5.10 -3.33 20.21
CA ARG A 75 -4.35 -2.55 19.21
C ARG A 75 -4.71 -2.91 17.77
N TYR A 76 -4.90 -4.19 17.50
CA TYR A 76 -5.07 -4.70 16.16
C TYR A 76 -6.49 -5.18 15.90
N LEU A 77 -6.96 -4.98 14.67
CA LEU A 77 -8.20 -5.54 14.14
C LEU A 77 -7.89 -6.53 13.02
N THR A 78 -8.76 -7.51 12.82
CA THR A 78 -8.80 -8.35 11.63
C THR A 78 -10.21 -8.37 11.06
N PHE A 79 -10.31 -8.37 9.73
CA PHE A 79 -11.59 -8.41 9.02
C PHE A 79 -11.41 -8.88 7.58
N THR A 80 -12.50 -9.25 6.93
CA THR A 80 -12.55 -9.56 5.51
C THR A 80 -13.07 -8.35 4.74
N GLY A 81 -12.27 -7.87 3.78
CA GLY A 81 -12.61 -6.75 2.90
C GLY A 81 -12.51 -7.13 1.44
N THR A 82 -13.31 -6.48 0.60
CA THR A 82 -13.23 -6.52 -0.86
C THR A 82 -12.63 -5.21 -1.35
N THR A 83 -11.65 -5.31 -2.25
CA THR A 83 -11.01 -4.14 -2.88
C THR A 83 -10.89 -4.38 -4.39
N LEU A 84 -10.78 -3.28 -5.14
CA LEU A 84 -10.52 -3.30 -6.57
C LEU A 84 -9.02 -3.25 -6.83
N ASN A 85 -8.51 -4.24 -7.54
CA ASN A 85 -7.17 -4.19 -8.08
C ASN A 85 -7.26 -3.80 -9.56
N ALA A 86 -6.92 -2.55 -9.85
CA ALA A 86 -6.75 -2.10 -11.23
C ALA A 86 -5.39 -2.59 -11.77
N TYR A 87 -5.38 -3.12 -12.98
CA TYR A 87 -4.15 -3.44 -13.69
C TYR A 87 -4.12 -2.75 -15.05
N SER A 88 -2.97 -2.17 -15.38
CA SER A 88 -2.75 -1.52 -16.66
C SER A 88 -2.57 -2.57 -17.75
N GLY A 89 -3.28 -2.40 -18.85
CA GLY A 89 -3.03 -3.14 -20.08
C GLY A 89 -1.67 -2.78 -20.69
N THR A 90 -1.22 -3.59 -21.65
CA THR A 90 -0.07 -3.26 -22.48
C THR A 90 -0.55 -2.68 -23.81
N PRO A 91 0.05 -1.57 -24.31
CA PRO A 91 -0.35 -1.04 -25.60
C PRO A 91 0.04 -2.00 -26.72
N ALA A 92 -0.76 -2.05 -27.79
CA ALA A 92 -0.37 -2.75 -29.00
C ALA A 92 0.82 -2.04 -29.64
N SER A 93 1.78 -2.80 -30.16
CA SER A 93 2.94 -2.26 -30.85
C SER A 93 3.06 -2.86 -32.24
N TYR A 94 3.25 -2.01 -33.23
CA TYR A 94 3.54 -2.42 -34.59
C TYR A 94 4.98 -2.11 -34.95
N ASN A 95 5.71 -3.13 -35.41
CA ASN A 95 7.00 -2.97 -36.04
C ASN A 95 6.78 -3.04 -37.56
N PRO A 96 7.01 -1.95 -38.31
CA PRO A 96 6.86 -1.95 -39.76
C PRO A 96 7.90 -2.82 -40.48
N GLY A 97 8.90 -3.33 -39.75
CA GLY A 97 9.99 -4.11 -40.33
C GLY A 97 10.97 -3.24 -41.12
N SER A 98 11.91 -3.90 -41.77
CA SER A 98 12.87 -3.28 -42.68
C SER A 98 13.05 -4.18 -43.89
N PRO A 99 12.96 -3.64 -45.12
CA PRO A 99 13.18 -4.43 -46.33
C PRO A 99 14.62 -4.95 -46.45
N GLY A 100 15.56 -4.47 -45.63
CA GLY A 100 16.98 -4.81 -45.75
C GLY A 100 17.57 -4.32 -47.07
N ARG A 101 18.75 -4.84 -47.43
CA ARG A 101 19.40 -4.58 -48.73
C ARG A 101 19.84 -5.88 -49.39
N ARG A 102 19.78 -5.92 -50.72
CA ARG A 102 20.39 -7.02 -51.49
C ARG A 102 21.89 -6.75 -51.64
N VAL A 103 22.71 -7.72 -51.26
CA VAL A 103 24.15 -7.73 -51.48
C VAL A 103 24.45 -8.88 -52.44
N CYS A 104 25.06 -8.56 -53.57
CA CYS A 104 25.43 -9.54 -54.58
C CYS A 104 26.95 -9.66 -54.64
N THR A 105 27.45 -10.89 -54.61
CA THR A 105 28.87 -11.21 -54.76
C THR A 105 29.04 -12.05 -56.01
N THR A 106 29.90 -11.59 -56.91
CA THR A 106 30.27 -12.34 -58.11
C THR A 106 31.63 -12.97 -57.91
N THR A 107 31.68 -14.30 -57.95
CA THR A 107 32.93 -15.05 -57.92
C THR A 107 33.25 -15.51 -59.34
N THR A 108 34.47 -15.23 -59.79
CA THR A 108 34.98 -15.70 -61.08
C THR A 108 35.96 -16.83 -60.83
N THR A 109 35.89 -17.91 -61.60
CA THR A 109 36.88 -18.99 -61.51
C THR A 109 38.29 -18.48 -61.86
N PRO A 110 39.37 -19.06 -61.32
CA PRO A 110 40.75 -18.57 -61.56
C PRO A 110 41.11 -18.48 -63.04
N ASN A 111 40.46 -19.29 -63.87
CA ASN A 111 40.70 -19.40 -65.31
C ASN A 111 39.77 -18.48 -66.13
N GLY A 112 38.96 -17.63 -65.48
CA GLY A 112 38.07 -16.66 -66.13
C GLY A 112 36.83 -17.24 -66.83
N LEU A 113 36.72 -18.57 -66.92
CA LEU A 113 35.73 -19.28 -67.74
C LEU A 113 34.31 -19.26 -67.18
N TYR A 114 34.13 -19.15 -65.86
CA TYR A 114 32.82 -19.18 -65.22
C TYR A 114 32.68 -18.03 -64.24
N LYS A 115 31.53 -17.35 -64.27
CA LYS A 115 31.14 -16.31 -63.32
C LYS A 115 29.87 -16.74 -62.63
N THR A 116 29.90 -16.80 -61.30
CA THR A 116 28.74 -17.10 -60.48
C THR A 116 28.42 -15.89 -59.63
N THR A 117 27.23 -15.32 -59.80
CA THR A 117 26.73 -14.23 -58.96
C THR A 117 25.73 -14.79 -57.96
N SER A 118 26.03 -14.65 -56.68
CA SER A 118 25.11 -14.98 -55.59
C SER A 118 24.61 -13.70 -54.93
N CYS A 119 23.31 -13.56 -54.77
CA CYS A 119 22.70 -12.42 -54.11
C CYS A 119 22.02 -12.87 -52.81
N GLN A 120 22.33 -12.21 -51.71
CA GLN A 120 21.70 -12.44 -50.42
C GLN A 120 21.03 -11.15 -49.92
N GLN A 121 19.85 -11.31 -49.32
CA GLN A 121 19.17 -10.20 -48.67
C GLN A 121 19.67 -10.10 -47.23
N VAL A 122 20.31 -8.98 -46.90
CA VAL A 122 20.95 -8.74 -45.60
C VAL A 122 20.18 -7.64 -44.87
N GLY A 123 19.93 -7.86 -43.57
CA GLY A 123 19.26 -6.88 -42.72
C GLY A 123 17.74 -6.78 -42.93
N TYR A 124 17.12 -7.79 -43.55
CA TYR A 124 15.67 -7.87 -43.61
C TYR A 124 15.09 -8.15 -42.21
N VAL A 125 14.11 -7.34 -41.82
CA VAL A 125 13.33 -7.52 -40.59
C VAL A 125 11.87 -7.59 -41.01
N ALA A 126 11.20 -8.71 -40.73
CA ALA A 126 9.80 -8.84 -41.08
C ALA A 126 8.93 -7.85 -40.28
N PRO A 127 7.91 -7.23 -40.91
CA PRO A 127 6.89 -6.51 -40.16
C PRO A 127 6.24 -7.45 -39.13
N SER A 128 6.00 -6.95 -37.93
CA SER A 128 5.35 -7.74 -36.88
C SER A 128 4.41 -6.88 -36.05
N TYR A 129 3.29 -7.48 -35.68
CA TYR A 129 2.31 -6.87 -34.79
C TYR A 129 2.34 -7.61 -33.45
N ARG A 130 2.48 -6.87 -32.36
CA ARG A 130 2.26 -7.37 -31.01
C ARG A 130 0.97 -6.78 -30.51
N ALA A 131 -0.03 -7.64 -30.30
CA ALA A 131 -1.29 -7.22 -29.72
C ALA A 131 -1.06 -6.69 -28.30
N GLY A 132 -1.76 -5.62 -27.97
CA GLY A 132 -1.83 -5.13 -26.60
C GLY A 132 -2.73 -6.03 -25.76
N THR A 133 -2.49 -6.06 -24.45
CA THR A 133 -3.44 -6.64 -23.50
C THR A 133 -4.36 -5.54 -22.97
N PRO A 134 -5.68 -5.78 -22.90
CA PRO A 134 -6.58 -4.84 -22.25
C PRO A 134 -6.24 -4.72 -20.76
N GLY A 135 -6.35 -3.51 -20.22
CA GLY A 135 -6.37 -3.32 -18.77
C GLY A 135 -7.71 -3.76 -18.19
N GLY A 136 -7.80 -3.77 -16.87
CA GLY A 136 -9.05 -4.15 -16.21
C GLY A 136 -9.04 -3.88 -14.72
N VAL A 137 -10.16 -4.20 -14.11
CA VAL A 137 -10.35 -4.11 -12.66
C VAL A 137 -10.81 -5.46 -12.16
N GLU A 138 -10.10 -6.01 -11.19
CA GLU A 138 -10.46 -7.27 -10.55
C GLU A 138 -10.95 -7.03 -9.13
N ARG A 139 -12.16 -7.51 -8.80
CA ARG A 139 -12.68 -7.51 -7.43
C ARG A 139 -12.14 -8.72 -6.69
N ARG A 140 -11.35 -8.49 -5.64
CA ARG A 140 -10.82 -9.57 -4.79
C ARG A 140 -11.13 -9.32 -3.33
N SER A 141 -11.31 -10.41 -2.59
CA SER A 141 -11.46 -10.41 -1.14
C SER A 141 -10.12 -10.72 -0.47
N PHE A 142 -9.78 -9.94 0.54
CA PHE A 142 -8.56 -10.08 1.33
C PHE A 142 -8.91 -10.16 2.81
N ARG A 143 -8.05 -10.83 3.58
CA ARG A 143 -8.07 -10.73 5.04
C ARG A 143 -7.14 -9.60 5.46
N TYR A 144 -7.68 -8.62 6.15
CA TYR A 144 -6.93 -7.47 6.63
C TYR A 144 -6.43 -7.72 8.06
N GLN A 145 -5.26 -7.19 8.35
CA GLN A 145 -4.75 -6.92 9.68
C GLN A 145 -4.56 -5.41 9.77
N LEU A 146 -5.18 -4.75 10.74
CA LEU A 146 -5.19 -3.29 10.84
C LEU A 146 -4.67 -2.89 12.22
N ASP A 147 -3.70 -1.99 12.27
CA ASP A 147 -3.15 -1.41 13.49
C ASP A 147 -3.84 -0.07 13.76
N CYS A 148 -4.67 -0.02 14.79
CA CYS A 148 -5.42 1.17 15.14
C CYS A 148 -4.58 2.26 15.81
N LYS A 149 -3.36 1.94 16.26
CA LYS A 149 -2.46 2.90 16.87
C LYS A 149 -1.62 3.61 15.80
N ASP A 150 -1.03 2.83 14.90
CA ASP A 150 -0.15 3.37 13.86
C ASP A 150 -0.92 3.76 12.58
N LEU A 151 -2.22 3.44 12.52
CA LEU A 151 -3.08 3.64 11.35
C LEU A 151 -2.45 3.03 10.08
N THR A 152 -2.01 1.79 10.22
CA THR A 152 -1.48 0.98 9.13
C THR A 152 -2.28 -0.31 8.97
N PHE A 153 -2.22 -0.93 7.79
CA PHE A 153 -2.85 -2.22 7.53
C PHE A 153 -1.98 -3.11 6.65
N ASP A 154 -2.19 -4.41 6.76
CA ASP A 154 -1.60 -5.43 5.89
C ASP A 154 -2.73 -6.30 5.31
N ARG A 155 -2.60 -6.72 4.04
CA ARG A 155 -3.54 -7.59 3.33
C ARG A 155 -2.94 -8.98 3.19
N LYS A 156 -3.57 -9.97 3.83
CA LYS A 156 -3.25 -11.39 3.70
C LYS A 156 -4.23 -12.05 2.71
N GLY A 157 -3.69 -12.70 1.67
CA GLY A 157 -4.45 -13.44 0.65
C GLY A 157 -3.56 -13.92 -0.50
N ASP A 158 -4.09 -14.81 -1.34
CA ASP A 158 -3.35 -15.56 -2.38
C ASP A 158 -2.92 -14.74 -3.62
N PHE A 159 -2.62 -13.44 -3.47
CA PHE A 159 -2.00 -12.70 -4.58
C PHE A 159 -0.48 -12.83 -4.54
N SER A 160 0.01 -13.83 -5.27
CA SER A 160 1.37 -13.88 -5.83
C SER A 160 1.48 -12.92 -7.01
N GLY A 161 1.41 -11.62 -6.75
CA GLY A 161 1.69 -10.58 -7.74
C GLY A 161 2.20 -9.32 -7.07
N PHE A 162 2.87 -8.47 -7.84
CA PHE A 162 3.59 -7.23 -7.45
C PHE A 162 2.70 -6.15 -6.77
N GLY A 163 1.94 -6.51 -5.75
CA GLY A 163 1.27 -5.61 -4.82
C GLY A 163 2.07 -5.51 -3.53
N ASN A 164 2.17 -4.30 -2.98
CA ASN A 164 2.92 -3.99 -1.76
C ASN A 164 2.60 -5.00 -0.65
N LYS A 165 3.56 -5.87 -0.35
CA LYS A 165 3.53 -6.78 0.79
C LYS A 165 4.05 -6.03 2.00
N GLY A 166 3.32 -6.09 3.10
CA GLY A 166 3.69 -5.41 4.34
C GLY A 166 2.65 -4.41 4.79
N TRP A 167 2.95 -3.75 5.90
CA TRP A 167 2.11 -2.71 6.46
C TRP A 167 2.14 -1.48 5.54
N MET A 168 0.96 -0.92 5.26
CA MET A 168 0.73 0.28 4.45
C MET A 168 -0.14 1.26 5.25
N ALA A 169 -0.08 2.55 4.96
CA ALA A 169 -0.95 3.53 5.62
C ALA A 169 -2.42 3.30 5.26
N VAL A 170 -3.36 3.39 6.22
CA VAL A 170 -4.80 3.16 5.97
C VAL A 170 -5.40 4.02 4.87
N GLY A 171 -4.84 5.21 4.63
CA GLY A 171 -5.27 6.10 3.53
C GLY A 171 -4.99 5.55 2.13
N GLU A 172 -4.18 4.50 1.98
CA GLU A 172 -3.90 3.86 0.69
C GLU A 172 -5.00 2.88 0.25
N ASP A 173 -5.89 2.43 1.15
CA ASP A 173 -7.00 1.54 0.81
C ASP A 173 -8.30 2.04 1.45
N PRO A 174 -9.30 2.47 0.65
CA PRO A 174 -10.58 2.96 1.16
C PRO A 174 -11.31 1.98 2.07
N THR A 175 -11.12 0.66 1.85
CA THR A 175 -11.71 -0.37 2.71
C THR A 175 -11.05 -0.37 4.10
N ALA A 176 -9.73 -0.19 4.16
CA ALA A 176 -9.00 -0.11 5.43
C ALA A 176 -9.33 1.18 6.19
N GLN A 177 -9.35 2.33 5.50
CA GLN A 177 -9.75 3.62 6.08
C GLN A 177 -11.13 3.54 6.74
N ALA A 178 -12.12 2.99 6.04
CA ALA A 178 -13.49 2.90 6.55
C ALA A 178 -13.63 2.05 7.81
N VAL A 179 -12.83 0.98 7.92
CA VAL A 179 -12.79 0.17 9.14
C VAL A 179 -12.04 0.89 10.24
N ALA A 180 -10.93 1.57 9.93
CA ALA A 180 -10.18 2.36 10.92
C ALA A 180 -11.07 3.43 11.56
N ASP A 181 -11.71 4.26 10.74
CA ASP A 181 -12.56 5.37 11.18
C ASP A 181 -13.72 4.89 12.07
N ARG A 182 -14.26 3.70 11.79
CA ARG A 182 -15.43 3.16 12.49
C ARG A 182 -15.07 2.39 13.76
N TYR A 183 -14.02 1.58 13.72
CA TYR A 183 -13.76 0.57 14.76
C TYR A 183 -12.55 0.88 15.63
N CYS A 184 -11.58 1.67 15.17
CA CYS A 184 -10.44 2.03 16.01
C CYS A 184 -10.83 2.87 17.24
N PRO A 185 -11.76 3.85 17.16
CA PRO A 185 -12.21 4.59 18.34
C PRO A 185 -12.92 3.73 19.40
N ILE A 186 -13.40 2.54 19.00
CA ILE A 186 -14.19 1.64 19.86
C ILE A 186 -13.54 0.26 19.97
N ILE A 187 -12.22 0.15 19.73
CA ILE A 187 -11.51 -1.13 19.60
C ILE A 187 -11.72 -2.05 20.80
N ASP A 188 -11.77 -1.50 22.01
CA ASP A 188 -11.97 -2.26 23.24
C ASP A 188 -13.34 -2.93 23.31
N SER A 189 -14.34 -2.38 22.61
CA SER A 189 -15.70 -2.94 22.50
C SER A 189 -15.86 -3.91 21.34
N VAL A 190 -14.88 -3.98 20.43
CA VAL A 190 -14.93 -4.93 19.31
C VAL A 190 -14.77 -6.34 19.85
N ALA A 191 -15.57 -7.28 19.34
CA ALA A 191 -15.49 -8.67 19.74
C ALA A 191 -14.09 -9.25 19.50
N LYS A 192 -13.58 -9.97 20.48
CA LYS A 192 -12.41 -10.85 20.30
C LYS A 192 -12.84 -12.05 19.44
N PRO A 193 -11.91 -12.74 18.76
CA PRO A 193 -12.20 -14.06 18.21
C PRO A 193 -12.77 -14.91 19.35
N PHE A 194 -13.69 -15.84 19.05
CA PHE A 194 -14.04 -16.85 20.04
C PHE A 194 -12.75 -17.62 20.32
N ASP A 195 -12.10 -17.30 21.43
CA ASP A 195 -10.94 -18.01 21.91
C ASP A 195 -11.42 -19.46 22.13
N MET A 196 -10.95 -20.41 21.33
CA MET A 196 -10.86 -21.81 21.76
C MET A 196 -9.69 -21.94 22.76
N ASP A 197 -9.59 -21.00 23.71
CA ASP A 197 -8.65 -21.04 24.82
C ASP A 197 -9.46 -21.44 26.07
N GLU A 198 -10.02 -22.63 26.05
CA GLU A 198 -10.43 -23.35 27.24
C GLU A 198 -10.01 -24.81 27.05
N ASP A 199 -8.76 -25.10 27.40
CA ASP A 199 -8.37 -26.41 27.92
C ASP A 199 -7.12 -26.18 28.79
N THR A 200 -7.39 -26.08 30.10
CA THR A 200 -6.58 -26.47 31.27
C THR A 200 -5.06 -26.40 31.20
#